data_AF-A0A355AX43-F1
#
_entry.id   AF-A0A355AX43-F1
#
_cell.length_a   1.000
_cell.length_b   1.000
_cell.length_c   1.000
_cell.angle_alpha   90.00
_cell.angle_beta   90.00
_cell.angle_gamma   90.00
#
_symmetry.space_group_name_H-M   'P 1'
#
loop_
_entity.id
_entity.type
_entity.pdbx_description
1 polymer ?
#
loop_
_entity_poly.entity_id
_entity_poly.type
_entity_poly.pdbx_seq_one_letter_code
_entity_poly.pdbx_strand_id
1 'polypeptide(L)'
;MSRLFGSIRQMGYVVRDVEQAIKHWVEVCGIGPWYYVDKLPVKDFHYRGQPGSPHLSIALANSGDVQIELIQQRDTSATMYQDFLNAGNEGLQHWSSWP
;
A
#
# COMPACT_ATOMS: atom_id res chain seq x y z
N MET A 1 -11.65 -3.43 19.02
CA MET A 1 -11.38 -1.98 18.89
C MET A 1 -10.12 -1.68 19.70
N SER A 2 -9.07 -1.09 19.11
CA SER A 2 -7.92 -0.67 19.91
C SER A 2 -8.38 0.45 20.84
N ARG A 3 -8.18 0.26 22.14
CA ARG A 3 -8.61 1.24 23.15
C ARG A 3 -7.84 2.56 23.05
N LEU A 4 -6.64 2.53 22.46
CA LEU A 4 -5.72 3.68 22.42
C LEU A 4 -5.63 4.34 21.03
N PHE A 5 -5.74 3.54 19.96
CA PHE A 5 -5.42 4.01 18.60
C PHE A 5 -6.62 4.02 17.63
N GLY A 6 -7.82 3.67 18.11
CA GLY A 6 -9.04 3.62 17.30
C GLY A 6 -9.25 2.30 16.56
N SER A 7 -10.16 2.31 15.59
CA SER A 7 -10.42 1.14 14.74
C SER A 7 -9.28 0.94 13.75
N ILE A 8 -9.08 -0.29 13.27
CA ILE A 8 -8.31 -0.49 12.04
C ILE A 8 -9.11 0.15 10.91
N ARG A 9 -8.46 0.97 10.11
CA ARG A 9 -9.08 1.76 9.06
C ARG A 9 -8.45 1.53 7.70
N GLN A 10 -7.21 1.04 7.63
CA GLN A 10 -6.54 0.74 6.38
C GLN A 10 -5.70 -0.53 6.48
N MET A 11 -5.66 -1.28 5.38
CA MET A 11 -4.80 -2.45 5.18
C MET A 11 -3.96 -2.23 3.93
N GLY A 12 -2.64 -2.16 4.10
CA GLY A 12 -1.68 -1.91 3.03
C GLY A 12 -1.07 -3.21 2.50
N TYR A 13 -1.31 -3.50 1.23
CA TYR A 13 -0.80 -4.67 0.52
C TYR A 13 0.30 -4.24 -0.45
N VAL A 14 1.49 -4.81 -0.30
CA VAL A 14 2.58 -4.61 -1.26
C VAL A 14 2.45 -5.66 -2.35
N VAL A 15 2.42 -5.22 -3.61
CA VAL A 15 2.22 -6.06 -4.79
C VAL A 15 3.28 -5.77 -5.84
N ARG A 16 3.57 -6.76 -6.69
CA ARG A 16 4.54 -6.61 -7.79
C ARG A 16 3.96 -5.86 -8.99
N ASP A 17 2.66 -5.97 -9.20
CA ASP A 17 1.90 -5.38 -10.31
C ASP A 17 0.56 -4.87 -9.80
N VAL A 18 0.42 -3.55 -9.66
CA VAL A 18 -0.77 -2.93 -9.08
C VAL A 18 -1.97 -3.02 -10.01
N GLU A 19 -1.78 -2.95 -11.32
CA GLU A 19 -2.87 -3.07 -12.31
C GLU A 19 -3.46 -4.49 -12.30
N GLN A 20 -2.62 -5.52 -12.23
CA GLN A 20 -3.06 -6.91 -12.08
C GLN A 20 -3.77 -7.11 -10.74
N ALA A 21 -3.24 -6.55 -9.66
CA ALA A 21 -3.86 -6.64 -8.35
C ALA A 21 -5.24 -5.95 -8.34
N ILE A 22 -5.37 -4.71 -8.82
CA ILE A 22 -6.65 -4.00 -8.96
C ILE A 22 -7.65 -4.88 -9.73
N LYS A 23 -7.23 -5.45 -10.86
CA LYS A 23 -8.08 -6.34 -11.66
C LYS A 23 -8.60 -7.52 -10.84
N HIS A 24 -7.73 -8.20 -10.10
CA HIS A 24 -8.13 -9.32 -9.23
C HIS A 24 -9.14 -8.89 -8.16
N TRP A 25 -8.87 -7.77 -7.47
CA TRP A 25 -9.77 -7.26 -6.43
C TRP A 25 -11.14 -6.86 -6.98
N VAL A 26 -11.20 -6.31 -8.19
CA VAL A 26 -12.47 -5.98 -8.86
C VAL A 26 -13.20 -7.25 -9.30
N GLU A 27 -12.54 -8.14 -10.04
CA GLU A 27 -13.18 -9.27 -10.71
C GLU A 27 -13.51 -10.43 -9.77
N VAL A 28 -12.65 -10.69 -8.79
CA VAL A 28 -12.78 -11.85 -7.90
C VAL A 28 -13.38 -11.44 -6.56
N CYS A 29 -12.90 -10.34 -5.97
CA CYS A 29 -13.38 -9.89 -4.66
C CYS A 29 -14.59 -8.95 -4.74
N GLY A 30 -14.89 -8.40 -5.92
CA GLY A 30 -15.97 -7.42 -6.09
C GLY A 30 -15.71 -6.09 -5.37
N ILE A 31 -14.44 -5.73 -5.11
CA ILE A 31 -14.05 -4.53 -4.38
C ILE A 31 -13.58 -3.44 -5.33
N GLY A 32 -14.24 -2.30 -5.25
CA GLY A 32 -13.97 -1.08 -6.00
C GLY A 32 -15.06 -0.04 -5.73
N PRO A 33 -15.05 1.12 -6.41
CA PRO A 33 -14.06 1.55 -7.39
C PRO A 33 -12.70 1.90 -6.75
N TRP A 34 -11.65 1.91 -7.57
CA TRP A 34 -10.28 2.24 -7.15
C TRP A 34 -9.89 3.66 -7.58
N TYR A 35 -9.30 4.41 -6.66
CA TYR A 35 -8.55 5.62 -6.96
C TYR A 35 -7.08 5.25 -7.16
N TYR A 36 -6.52 5.54 -8.34
CA TYR A 36 -5.16 5.15 -8.72
C TYR A 36 -4.25 6.36 -8.95
N VAL A 37 -3.05 6.30 -8.38
CA VAL A 37 -1.97 7.28 -8.57
C VAL A 37 -0.72 6.53 -9.03
N ASP A 38 -0.29 6.75 -10.27
CA ASP A 38 0.88 6.07 -10.85
C ASP A 38 2.20 6.46 -10.17
N LYS A 39 2.37 7.74 -9.80
CA LYS A 39 3.55 8.22 -9.09
C LYS A 39 3.15 9.15 -7.96
N LEU A 40 3.13 8.60 -6.76
CA LEU A 40 2.81 9.36 -5.55
C LEU A 40 3.85 10.46 -5.33
N PRO A 41 3.45 11.74 -5.17
CA PRO A 41 4.39 12.81 -4.86
C PRO A 41 4.79 12.74 -3.38
N VAL A 42 5.77 11.88 -3.06
CA VAL A 42 6.32 11.77 -1.71
C VAL A 42 7.32 12.91 -1.47
N LYS A 43 7.16 13.62 -0.35
CA LYS A 43 8.10 14.64 0.12
C LYS A 43 8.75 14.17 1.42
N ASP A 44 10.00 14.58 1.64
CA ASP A 44 10.76 14.31 2.87
C ASP A 44 10.86 12.81 3.24
N PHE A 45 10.89 11.94 2.23
CA PHE A 45 11.02 10.50 2.45
C PHE A 45 12.39 10.15 3.02
N HIS A 46 12.38 9.45 4.15
CA HIS A 46 13.58 8.91 4.77
C HIS A 46 13.35 7.44 5.09
N TYR A 47 14.32 6.60 4.70
CA TYR A 47 14.34 5.20 5.06
C TYR A 47 15.64 4.85 5.77
N ARG A 48 15.54 4.34 7.00
CA ARG A 48 16.70 4.04 7.87
C ARG A 48 17.69 5.21 7.99
N GLY A 49 17.15 6.43 8.08
CA GLY A 49 17.92 7.66 8.20
C GLY A 49 18.51 8.20 6.90
N GLN A 50 18.31 7.53 5.75
CA GLN A 50 18.78 7.99 4.45
C GLN A 50 17.62 8.62 3.65
N PRO A 51 17.81 9.81 3.05
CA PRO A 51 16.80 10.41 2.19
C PRO A 51 16.64 9.61 0.89
N GLY A 52 15.44 9.64 0.30
CA GLY A 52 15.15 8.97 -0.97
C GLY A 52 13.99 9.58 -1.73
N SER A 53 13.78 9.12 -2.96
CA SER A 53 12.65 9.53 -3.81
C SER A 53 12.08 8.33 -4.57
N PRO A 54 11.49 7.35 -3.86
CA PRO A 54 10.96 6.14 -4.49
C PRO A 54 9.80 6.45 -5.44
N HIS A 55 9.75 5.74 -6.56
CA HIS A 55 8.58 5.67 -7.44
C HIS A 55 7.58 4.67 -6.85
N LEU A 56 6.58 5.21 -6.15
CA LEU A 56 5.48 4.43 -5.61
C LEU A 56 4.20 4.67 -6.42
N SER A 57 3.57 3.59 -6.86
CA SER A 57 2.22 3.57 -7.40
C SER A 57 1.27 3.07 -6.33
N ILE A 58 0.17 3.78 -6.12
CA ILE A 58 -0.79 3.51 -5.07
C ILE A 58 -2.19 3.39 -5.65
N ALA A 59 -2.94 2.38 -5.22
CA ALA A 59 -4.36 2.29 -5.49
C ALA A 59 -5.13 2.17 -4.16
N LEU A 60 -6.24 2.91 -4.03
CA LEU A 60 -7.09 2.92 -2.84
C LEU A 60 -8.53 2.56 -3.20
N ALA A 61 -9.13 1.63 -2.46
CA ALA A 61 -10.56 1.35 -2.50
C ALA A 61 -11.08 1.14 -1.07
N ASN A 62 -12.36 1.40 -0.83
CA ASN A 62 -12.98 1.16 0.46
C ASN A 62 -13.93 -0.03 0.40
N SER A 63 -13.92 -0.87 1.44
CA SER A 63 -14.90 -1.94 1.65
C SER A 63 -15.46 -1.81 3.07
N GLY A 64 -16.65 -1.21 3.18
CA GLY A 64 -17.21 -0.79 4.46
C GLY A 64 -16.30 0.23 5.16
N ASP A 65 -15.95 -0.06 6.41
CA ASP A 65 -15.13 0.83 7.27
C ASP A 65 -13.62 0.71 7.07
N VAL A 66 -13.16 -0.17 6.17
CA VAL A 66 -11.74 -0.44 5.93
C VAL A 66 -11.35 -0.02 4.50
N GLN A 67 -10.28 0.77 4.41
CA GLN A 67 -9.58 1.07 3.16
C GLN A 67 -8.59 -0.04 2.83
N ILE A 68 -8.66 -0.54 1.61
CA ILE A 68 -7.64 -1.39 1.02
C ILE A 68 -6.70 -0.49 0.21
N GLU A 69 -5.41 -0.56 0.54
CA GLU A 69 -4.36 0.13 -0.17
C GLU A 69 -3.47 -0.90 -0.87
N LEU A 70 -3.29 -0.76 -2.18
CA LEU A 70 -2.34 -1.52 -2.97
C LEU A 70 -1.13 -0.65 -3.28
N ILE A 71 0.06 -1.18 -3.03
CA ILE A 71 1.32 -0.46 -3.12
C ILE A 71 2.24 -1.23 -4.04
N GLN A 72 2.66 -0.61 -5.14
CA GLN A 72 3.75 -1.10 -5.96
C GLN A 72 4.88 -0.09 -5.94
N GLN A 73 6.08 -0.55 -5.62
CA GLN A 73 7.29 0.23 -5.90
C GLN A 73 7.84 -0.16 -7.27
N ARG A 74 8.04 0.84 -8.14
CA ARG A 74 8.43 0.67 -9.54
C ARG A 74 9.93 0.82 -9.81
N ASP A 75 10.70 1.12 -8.77
CA ASP A 75 12.16 1.17 -8.80
C ASP A 75 12.76 0.28 -7.71
N THR A 76 14.08 0.26 -7.61
CA THR A 76 14.82 -0.54 -6.61
C THR A 76 15.38 0.29 -5.46
N SER A 77 14.90 1.52 -5.28
CA SER A 77 15.37 2.39 -4.19
C SER A 77 15.05 1.77 -2.82
N ALA A 78 15.89 2.05 -1.82
CA ALA A 78 15.72 1.44 -0.51
C ALA A 78 14.47 1.96 0.21
N THR A 79 13.51 1.07 0.45
CA THR A 79 12.30 1.35 1.24
C THR A 79 11.89 0.12 2.05
N MET A 80 10.93 0.30 2.96
CA MET A 80 10.27 -0.81 3.64
C MET A 80 9.53 -1.76 2.69
N TYR A 81 9.01 -1.24 1.56
CA TYR A 81 8.31 -2.05 0.55
C TYR A 81 9.30 -2.89 -0.25
N GLN A 82 10.45 -2.31 -0.62
CA GLN A 82 11.51 -3.05 -1.31
C GLN A 82 12.11 -4.13 -0.41
N ASP A 83 12.34 -3.84 0.88
CA ASP A 83 12.79 -4.85 1.85
C ASP A 83 11.77 -6.01 1.99
N PHE A 84 10.48 -5.69 2.03
CA PHE A 84 9.41 -6.70 2.09
C PHE A 84 9.40 -7.62 0.86
N LEU A 85 9.53 -7.04 -0.34
CA LEU A 85 9.60 -7.78 -1.61
C LEU A 85 10.89 -8.61 -1.73
N ASN A 86 12.03 -8.05 -1.30
CA ASN A 86 13.34 -8.72 -1.32
C ASN A 86 13.40 -9.90 -0.35
N ALA A 87 12.61 -9.87 0.73
CA ALA A 87 12.42 -11.02 1.61
C ALA A 87 11.55 -12.14 1.00
N GLY A 88 11.11 -11.99 -0.26
CA GLY A 88 10.28 -12.95 -0.99
C GLY A 88 8.78 -12.82 -0.71
N ASN A 89 8.36 -11.80 0.04
CA ASN A 89 6.95 -11.62 0.40
C ASN A 89 6.19 -10.82 -0.66
N GLU A 90 4.87 -10.97 -0.62
CA GLU A 90 3.88 -10.17 -1.35
C GLU A 90 2.54 -10.28 -0.59
N GLY A 91 1.73 -9.22 -0.58
CA GLY A 91 0.46 -9.18 0.15
C GLY A 91 0.46 -8.21 1.33
N LEU A 92 -0.32 -8.52 2.37
CA LEU A 92 -0.55 -7.62 3.50
C LEU A 92 0.76 -7.33 4.24
N GLN A 93 1.21 -6.07 4.19
CA GLN A 93 2.48 -5.63 4.78
C GLN A 93 2.26 -4.81 6.05
N HIS A 94 1.21 -3.99 6.09
CA HIS A 94 0.87 -3.20 7.28
C HIS A 94 -0.63 -2.95 7.41
N TRP A 95 -1.01 -2.43 8.57
CA TRP A 95 -2.33 -1.86 8.81
C TRP A 95 -2.19 -0.54 9.56
N SER A 96 -3.17 0.33 9.38
CA SER A 96 -3.24 1.63 10.04
C SER A 96 -4.54 1.76 10.82
N SER A 97 -4.46 2.40 11.99
CA SER A 97 -5.61 2.73 12.83
C SER A 97 -5.61 4.20 13.17
N TRP A 98 -6.79 4.79 13.20
CA TRP A 98 -7.01 6.13 13.74
C TRP A 98 -8.39 6.25 14.41
N PRO A 99 -8.53 7.16 15.40
CA PRO A 99 -9.82 7.48 16.03
C PRO A 99 -10.89 7.91 15.01
#